data_AF-A0AAD8YCY5-F1
#
_entry.id   AF-A0AAD8YCY5-F1
#
_cell.length_a   1.000
_cell.length_b   1.000
_cell.length_c   1.000
_cell.angle_alpha   90.00
_cell.angle_beta   90.00
_cell.angle_gamma   90.00
#
_symmetry.space_group_name_H-M   'P 1'
#
loop_
_entity.id
_entity.type
_entity.pdbx_description
1 polymer ?
#
loop_
_entity_poly.entity_id
_entity_poly.type
_entity_poly.pdbx_seq_one_letter_code
_entity_poly.pdbx_strand_id
1 'polypeptide(L)'
;MQACEKFGCNAAELDAAWQEAKVVKFGGGFYCGLVSVKDQSPLYVFNAFFMVMRSKFVGDGVSIHCYEVQWEPTKLSWENFRGQLLGPTDPKECPEGSIRRTILDQYESLGIKECPNKGDNGVHASASPFEGLAEKCNWLGASVDTDGFAKALLDAGLSKKTIAEWSVDPRVTQPGGDKGSVFDALEDMDVEECLAKLVELNGLNADTI
;
A
#
# COMPACT_ATOMS: atom_id res chain seq x y z
N MET A 1 -17.04 7.44 -8.73
CA MET A 1 -17.96 8.44 -9.29
C MET A 1 -19.42 8.00 -9.26
N GLN A 2 -19.75 6.71 -9.44
CA GLN A 2 -21.15 6.25 -9.43
C GLN A 2 -21.95 6.72 -8.20
N ALA A 3 -21.41 6.61 -6.98
CA ALA A 3 -22.10 7.09 -5.78
C ALA A 3 -22.30 8.62 -5.79
N CYS A 4 -21.27 9.39 -6.13
CA CYS A 4 -21.35 10.84 -6.33
C CYS A 4 -22.44 11.22 -7.35
N GLU A 5 -22.48 10.54 -8.49
CA GLU A 5 -23.49 10.75 -9.55
C GLU A 5 -24.90 10.42 -9.05
N LYS A 6 -25.07 9.30 -8.34
CA LYS A 6 -26.37 8.89 -7.79
C LYS A 6 -26.88 9.85 -6.73
N PHE A 7 -26.01 10.35 -5.86
CA PHE A 7 -26.35 11.32 -4.82
C PHE A 7 -26.34 12.77 -5.31
N GLY A 8 -25.87 13.05 -6.52
CA GLY A 8 -25.63 14.43 -6.96
C GLY A 8 -24.71 15.21 -6.02
N CYS A 9 -23.65 14.55 -5.54
CA CYS A 9 -22.69 15.12 -4.59
C CYS A 9 -21.26 15.07 -5.11
N ASN A 10 -20.37 15.87 -4.52
CA ASN A 10 -18.94 15.83 -4.81
C ASN A 10 -18.20 14.83 -3.90
N ALA A 11 -16.90 14.64 -4.12
CA ALA A 11 -16.08 13.70 -3.35
C ALA A 11 -16.00 14.06 -1.86
N ALA A 12 -15.90 15.35 -1.52
CA ALA A 12 -15.80 15.80 -0.13
C ALA A 12 -17.13 15.61 0.63
N GLU A 13 -18.27 15.88 -0.02
CA GLU A 13 -19.60 15.62 0.55
C GLU A 13 -19.80 14.12 0.79
N LEU A 14 -19.35 13.27 -0.13
CA LEU A 14 -19.43 11.82 0.03
C LEU A 14 -18.52 11.29 1.16
N ASP A 15 -17.30 11.81 1.27
CA ASP A 15 -16.37 11.44 2.35
C ASP A 15 -16.88 11.91 3.71
N ALA A 16 -17.43 13.13 3.81
CA ALA A 16 -18.05 13.61 5.05
C ALA A 16 -19.19 12.68 5.52
N ALA A 17 -20.05 12.25 4.59
CA ALA A 17 -21.09 11.26 4.90
C ALA A 17 -20.54 9.88 5.25
N TRP A 18 -19.39 9.49 4.70
CA TRP A 18 -18.69 8.25 5.04
C TRP A 18 -18.14 8.24 6.46
N GLN A 19 -17.59 9.36 6.94
CA GLN A 19 -17.04 9.46 8.30
C GLN A 19 -18.11 9.22 9.38
N GLU A 20 -19.37 9.50 9.09
CA GLU A 20 -20.52 9.27 9.98
C GLU A 20 -21.18 7.89 9.76
N ALA A 21 -20.81 7.17 8.70
CA ALA A 21 -21.46 5.93 8.31
C ALA A 21 -21.00 4.73 9.15
N LYS A 22 -21.90 3.76 9.30
CA LYS A 22 -21.50 2.44 9.79
C LYS A 22 -20.77 1.69 8.68
N VAL A 23 -19.48 1.43 8.88
CA VAL A 23 -18.59 0.78 7.91
C VAL A 23 -18.26 -0.64 8.35
N VAL A 24 -18.26 -1.58 7.39
CA VAL A 24 -17.80 -2.96 7.54
C VAL A 24 -16.51 -3.13 6.73
N LYS A 25 -15.46 -3.67 7.37
CA LYS A 25 -14.20 -4.05 6.71
C LYS A 25 -14.30 -5.50 6.23
N PHE A 26 -14.01 -5.73 4.95
CA PHE A 26 -13.99 -7.06 4.33
C PHE A 26 -12.57 -7.60 4.16
N GLY A 27 -11.58 -6.72 4.09
CA GLY A 27 -10.17 -7.06 3.91
C GLY A 27 -9.27 -5.83 3.96
N GLY A 28 -7.97 -6.01 3.70
CA GLY A 28 -7.02 -4.89 3.55
C GLY A 28 -7.53 -3.89 2.51
N GLY A 29 -7.66 -2.61 2.90
CA GLY A 29 -8.12 -1.56 1.98
C GLY A 29 -9.57 -1.68 1.45
N PHE A 30 -10.36 -2.68 1.88
CA PHE A 30 -11.67 -2.98 1.29
C PHE A 30 -12.81 -2.89 2.31
N TYR A 31 -13.65 -1.86 2.14
CA TYR A 31 -14.67 -1.45 3.09
C TYR A 31 -16.00 -1.18 2.37
N CYS A 32 -17.13 -1.48 3.03
CA CYS A 32 -18.46 -1.04 2.59
C CYS A 32 -19.16 -0.29 3.72
N GLY A 33 -19.77 0.84 3.39
CA GLY A 33 -20.55 1.65 4.32
C GLY A 33 -21.96 1.88 3.80
N LEU A 34 -22.94 1.94 4.70
CA LEU A 34 -24.28 2.43 4.37
C LEU A 34 -24.29 3.95 4.48
N VAL A 35 -24.23 4.64 3.34
CA VAL A 35 -24.03 6.09 3.25
C VAL A 35 -25.32 6.77 2.80
N SER A 36 -25.65 7.90 3.41
CA SER A 36 -26.73 8.78 2.96
C SER A 36 -26.19 10.20 2.81
N VAL A 37 -26.61 10.89 1.75
CA VAL A 37 -26.17 12.26 1.44
C VAL A 37 -27.40 13.07 1.03
N LYS A 38 -27.53 14.32 1.49
CA LYS A 38 -28.60 15.27 1.08
C LYS A 38 -30.02 14.69 1.26
N ASP A 39 -30.29 14.04 2.39
CA ASP A 39 -31.58 13.41 2.73
C ASP A 39 -32.08 12.35 1.73
N GLN A 40 -31.21 11.85 0.86
CA GLN A 40 -31.55 10.79 -0.09
C GLN A 40 -31.48 9.40 0.55
N SER A 41 -32.23 8.46 -0.03
CA SER A 41 -32.19 7.04 0.34
C SER A 41 -30.75 6.53 0.43
N PRO A 42 -30.39 5.81 1.51
CA PRO A 42 -29.03 5.37 1.70
C PRO A 42 -28.60 4.32 0.67
N LEU A 43 -27.33 4.34 0.29
CA LEU A 43 -26.70 3.37 -0.61
C LEU A 43 -25.57 2.65 0.11
N TYR A 44 -25.37 1.37 -0.22
CA TYR A 44 -24.12 0.68 0.11
C TYR A 44 -23.02 1.15 -0.84
N VAL A 45 -22.00 1.77 -0.30
CA VAL A 45 -20.88 2.34 -1.07
C VAL A 45 -19.58 1.69 -0.60
N PHE A 46 -18.76 1.23 -1.55
CA PHE A 46 -17.43 0.73 -1.25
C PHE A 46 -16.41 1.87 -1.26
N ASN A 47 -15.53 1.91 -0.24
CA ASN A 47 -14.41 2.83 -0.12
C ASN A 47 -14.74 4.29 -0.47
N ALA A 48 -15.80 4.85 0.11
CA ALA A 48 -16.29 6.17 -0.30
C ALA A 48 -15.27 7.32 -0.07
N PHE A 49 -14.33 7.13 0.86
CA PHE A 49 -13.19 8.01 1.13
C PHE A 49 -12.15 8.07 -0.01
N PHE A 50 -12.16 7.10 -0.94
CA PHE A 50 -11.07 6.90 -1.91
C PHE A 50 -10.78 8.14 -2.76
N MET A 51 -11.81 8.90 -3.16
CA MET A 51 -11.62 10.06 -4.02
C MET A 51 -10.92 11.22 -3.31
N VAL A 52 -11.21 11.42 -2.02
CA VAL A 52 -10.52 12.41 -1.18
C VAL A 52 -9.10 11.93 -0.87
N MET A 53 -8.90 10.64 -0.63
CA MET A 53 -7.56 10.08 -0.49
C MET A 53 -6.73 10.28 -1.78
N ARG A 54 -7.29 9.95 -2.94
CA ARG A 54 -6.62 10.08 -4.25
C ARG A 54 -6.22 11.52 -4.56
N SER A 55 -7.03 12.51 -4.22
CA SER A 55 -6.70 13.91 -4.51
C SER A 55 -5.44 14.40 -3.79
N LYS A 56 -5.04 13.76 -2.68
CA LYS A 56 -3.76 14.03 -2.00
C LYS A 56 -2.53 13.66 -2.84
N PHE A 57 -2.70 12.80 -3.85
CA PHE A 57 -1.62 12.30 -4.70
C PHE A 57 -1.61 12.92 -6.10
N VAL A 58 -2.76 13.37 -6.60
CA VAL A 58 -2.94 13.80 -8.00
C VAL A 58 -3.70 15.12 -8.16
N GLY A 59 -4.04 15.78 -7.06
CA GLY A 59 -4.71 17.08 -7.05
C GLY A 59 -3.78 18.22 -7.47
N ASP A 60 -4.37 19.39 -7.72
CA ASP A 60 -3.58 20.56 -8.07
C ASP A 60 -2.69 21.02 -6.91
N GLY A 61 -1.41 21.28 -7.20
CA GLY A 61 -0.44 21.76 -6.21
C GLY A 61 0.05 20.71 -5.22
N VAL A 62 -0.26 19.42 -5.44
CA VAL A 62 0.36 18.32 -4.69
C VAL A 62 1.43 17.63 -5.53
N SER A 63 2.44 17.09 -4.87
CA SER A 63 3.51 16.33 -5.50
C SER A 63 3.97 15.20 -4.58
N ILE A 64 4.47 14.14 -5.19
CA ILE A 64 5.08 13.02 -4.47
C ILE A 64 6.58 13.04 -4.79
N HIS A 65 7.40 12.91 -3.76
CA HIS A 65 8.83 12.73 -3.91
C HIS A 65 9.15 11.27 -3.65
N CYS A 66 9.56 10.56 -4.71
CA CYS A 66 9.94 9.16 -4.63
C CYS A 66 11.47 9.04 -4.52
N TYR A 67 11.92 8.17 -3.64
CA TYR A 67 13.34 7.84 -3.48
C TYR A 67 13.51 6.33 -3.62
N GLU A 68 14.52 5.91 -4.37
CA GLU A 68 15.06 4.56 -4.25
C GLU A 68 16.15 4.57 -3.17
N VAL A 69 16.01 3.71 -2.18
CA VAL A 69 16.94 3.58 -1.06
C VAL A 69 17.50 2.16 -1.03
N GLN A 70 18.77 2.05 -0.62
CA GLN A 70 19.45 0.76 -0.47
C GLN A 70 20.25 0.75 0.83
N TRP A 71 20.37 -0.42 1.43
CA TRP A 71 21.15 -0.66 2.62
C TRP A 71 21.70 -2.09 2.61
N GLU A 72 22.65 -2.35 3.51
CA GLU A 72 23.19 -3.69 3.71
C GLU A 72 22.20 -4.53 4.52
N PRO A 73 21.68 -5.66 4.00
CA PRO A 73 20.70 -6.49 4.72
C PRO A 73 21.22 -7.01 6.06
N THR A 74 22.53 -7.22 6.16
CA THR A 74 23.19 -7.66 7.41
C THR A 74 23.19 -6.60 8.52
N LYS A 75 22.87 -5.34 8.20
CA LYS A 75 22.82 -4.22 9.15
C LYS A 75 21.39 -3.80 9.52
N LEU A 76 20.43 -4.06 8.64
CA LEU A 76 19.04 -3.66 8.81
C LEU A 76 18.14 -4.63 8.06
N SER A 77 17.36 -5.44 8.78
CA SER A 77 16.30 -6.26 8.18
C SER A 77 15.15 -5.38 7.70
N TRP A 78 14.33 -5.90 6.79
CA TRP A 78 13.15 -5.22 6.27
C TRP A 78 12.14 -4.90 7.38
N GLU A 79 11.91 -5.85 8.29
CA GLU A 79 11.09 -5.65 9.49
C GLU A 79 11.58 -4.45 10.32
N ASN A 80 12.88 -4.35 10.59
CA ASN A 80 13.44 -3.24 11.35
C ASN A 80 13.45 -1.93 10.56
N PHE A 81 13.62 -1.99 9.23
CA PHE A 81 13.44 -0.83 8.37
C PHE A 81 12.03 -0.25 8.52
N ARG A 82 10.98 -1.09 8.51
CA ARG A 82 9.60 -0.64 8.67
C ARG A 82 9.24 -0.27 10.11
N GLY A 83 9.58 -1.11 11.08
CA GLY A 83 9.19 -0.95 12.47
C GLY A 83 10.02 0.07 13.25
N GLN A 84 11.32 0.15 12.99
CA GLN A 84 12.26 0.97 13.77
C GLN A 84 12.68 2.24 13.03
N LEU A 85 13.12 2.12 11.77
CA LEU A 85 13.63 3.27 11.02
C LEU A 85 12.48 4.14 10.46
N LEU A 86 11.54 3.54 9.73
CA LEU A 86 10.37 4.24 9.20
C LEU A 86 9.37 4.56 10.33
N GLY A 87 9.08 3.54 11.15
CA GLY A 87 8.08 3.55 12.21
C GLY A 87 6.73 2.99 11.75
N PRO A 88 5.90 2.45 12.68
CA PRO A 88 4.54 1.97 12.41
C PRO A 88 3.61 3.01 11.78
N THR A 89 2.45 2.57 11.29
CA THR A 89 1.51 3.41 10.53
C THR A 89 0.96 4.58 11.34
N ASP A 90 0.74 4.42 12.64
CA ASP A 90 0.38 5.53 13.52
C ASP A 90 1.66 6.21 14.04
N PRO A 91 1.93 7.48 13.68
CA PRO A 91 3.12 8.20 14.14
C PRO A 91 3.24 8.29 15.67
N LYS A 92 2.14 8.20 16.42
CA LYS A 92 2.14 8.24 17.90
C LYS A 92 2.70 6.97 18.53
N GLU A 93 2.62 5.85 17.82
CA GLU A 93 3.14 4.55 18.24
C GLU A 93 4.60 4.34 17.81
N CYS A 94 5.16 5.30 17.08
CA CYS A 94 6.50 5.19 16.54
C CYS A 94 7.62 5.34 17.59
N PRO A 95 8.71 4.57 17.47
CA PRO A 95 9.93 4.79 18.24
C PRO A 95 10.48 6.20 18.08
N GLU A 96 11.10 6.73 19.14
CA GLU A 96 11.78 8.02 19.07
C GLU A 96 12.91 7.97 18.01
N GLY A 97 12.99 9.01 17.19
CA GLY A 97 13.97 9.10 16.10
C GLY A 97 13.59 8.37 14.81
N SER A 98 12.48 7.63 14.76
CA SER A 98 11.98 7.08 13.49
C SER A 98 11.51 8.21 12.55
N ILE A 99 11.42 7.93 11.25
CA ILE A 99 11.07 8.94 10.24
C ILE A 99 9.66 9.48 10.49
N ARG A 100 8.65 8.61 10.66
CA ARG A 100 7.27 9.04 10.93
C ARG A 100 7.16 9.78 12.25
N ARG A 101 7.92 9.36 13.28
CA ARG A 101 7.96 10.10 14.56
C ARG A 101 8.55 11.49 14.40
N THR A 102 9.67 11.59 13.68
CA THR A 102 10.34 12.86 13.39
C THR A 102 9.41 13.81 12.63
N ILE A 103 8.66 13.29 11.65
CA ILE A 103 7.65 14.07 10.93
C ILE A 103 6.54 14.54 11.87
N LEU A 104 6.01 13.68 12.75
CA LEU A 104 5.01 14.07 13.75
C LEU A 104 5.54 15.18 14.67
N ASP A 105 6.75 15.05 15.18
CA ASP A 105 7.32 15.99 16.15
C ASP A 105 7.68 17.34 15.51
N GLN A 106 7.90 17.38 14.19
CA GLN A 106 8.40 18.55 13.45
C GLN A 106 7.49 19.00 12.30
N TYR A 107 6.22 18.56 12.25
CA TYR A 107 5.36 18.75 11.08
C TYR A 107 5.22 20.23 10.67
N GLU A 108 5.10 21.15 11.63
CA GLU A 108 4.97 22.59 11.37
C GLU A 108 6.24 23.19 10.75
N SER A 109 7.42 22.80 11.24
CA SER A 109 8.70 23.28 10.70
C SER A 109 8.99 22.68 9.32
N LEU A 110 8.45 21.50 9.04
CA LEU A 110 8.44 20.85 7.72
C LEU A 110 7.40 21.46 6.76
N GLY A 111 6.57 22.42 7.21
CA GLY A 111 5.55 23.07 6.40
C GLY A 111 4.27 22.24 6.19
N ILE A 112 4.09 21.18 6.98
CA ILE A 112 2.87 20.37 6.97
C ILE A 112 1.80 21.12 7.78
N LYS A 113 0.61 21.30 7.18
CA LYS A 113 -0.44 22.15 7.76
C LYS A 113 -1.18 21.50 8.93
N GLU A 114 -1.36 20.19 8.88
CA GLU A 114 -2.16 19.44 9.84
C GLU A 114 -1.27 18.44 10.58
N CYS A 115 -1.54 18.26 11.87
CA CYS A 115 -0.82 17.29 12.69
C CYS A 115 -0.97 15.87 12.11
N PRO A 116 0.14 15.16 11.82
CA PRO A 116 0.10 13.82 11.26
C PRO A 116 -0.75 12.85 12.07
N ASN A 117 -1.42 11.94 11.35
CA ASN A 117 -2.28 10.92 11.91
C ASN A 117 -2.09 9.59 11.16
N LYS A 118 -2.86 8.55 11.53
CA LYS A 118 -2.72 7.22 10.92
C LYS A 118 -2.97 7.21 9.40
N GLY A 119 -3.84 8.08 8.88
CA GLY A 119 -4.13 8.20 7.46
C GLY A 119 -3.16 9.12 6.72
N ASP A 120 -2.72 10.20 7.37
CA ASP A 120 -1.75 11.17 6.85
C ASP A 120 -0.48 11.16 7.71
N ASN A 121 0.33 10.11 7.53
CA ASN A 121 1.52 9.83 8.35
C ASN A 121 2.85 10.28 7.71
N GLY A 122 2.76 11.09 6.65
CA GLY A 122 3.89 11.80 6.04
C GLY A 122 4.74 10.99 5.05
N VAL A 123 4.96 9.70 5.28
CA VAL A 123 5.84 8.88 4.41
C VAL A 123 5.35 7.44 4.24
N HIS A 124 5.52 6.93 3.02
CA HIS A 124 5.29 5.55 2.61
C HIS A 124 6.61 4.83 2.35
N ALA A 125 6.67 3.54 2.63
CA ALA A 125 7.71 2.65 2.15
C ALA A 125 7.13 1.26 1.88
N SER A 126 7.68 0.56 0.89
CA SER A 126 7.23 -0.75 0.43
C SER A 126 7.28 -1.79 1.56
N ALA A 127 6.25 -2.64 1.67
CA ALA A 127 6.17 -3.58 2.78
C ALA A 127 7.07 -4.83 2.63
N SER A 128 7.58 -5.05 1.42
CA SER A 128 8.48 -6.16 1.06
C SER A 128 9.38 -5.79 -0.13
N PRO A 129 10.45 -6.56 -0.42
CA PRO A 129 11.25 -6.42 -1.63
C PRO A 129 10.42 -6.49 -2.93
N PHE A 130 9.38 -7.34 -2.95
CA PHE A 130 8.52 -7.51 -4.12
C PHE A 130 7.59 -6.31 -4.36
N GLU A 131 7.01 -5.75 -3.30
CA GLU A 131 6.31 -4.48 -3.39
C GLU A 131 7.25 -3.34 -3.80
N GLY A 132 8.49 -3.37 -3.32
CA GLY A 132 9.53 -2.42 -3.75
C GLY A 132 9.75 -2.47 -5.26
N LEU A 133 9.82 -3.66 -5.86
CA LEU A 133 9.86 -3.83 -7.31
C LEU A 133 8.59 -3.26 -8.00
N ALA A 134 7.40 -3.63 -7.53
CA ALA A 134 6.13 -3.17 -8.09
C ALA A 134 6.02 -1.63 -8.06
N GLU A 135 6.39 -1.02 -6.95
CA GLU A 135 6.36 0.42 -6.75
C GLU A 135 7.42 1.14 -7.57
N LYS A 136 8.64 0.62 -7.70
CA LYS A 136 9.65 1.19 -8.60
C LYS A 136 9.17 1.20 -10.05
N CYS A 137 8.53 0.13 -10.52
CA CYS A 137 7.93 0.09 -11.85
C CYS A 137 6.83 1.16 -12.01
N ASN A 138 5.95 1.30 -11.02
CA ASN A 138 4.82 2.23 -11.07
C ASN A 138 5.22 3.71 -10.96
N TRP A 139 6.16 4.03 -10.07
CA TRP A 139 6.47 5.42 -9.69
C TRP A 139 7.76 5.97 -10.32
N LEU A 140 8.75 5.10 -10.57
CA LEU A 140 10.05 5.51 -11.09
C LEU A 140 10.25 5.11 -12.56
N GLY A 141 9.28 4.41 -13.16
CA GLY A 141 9.41 3.87 -14.52
C GLY A 141 10.50 2.82 -14.65
N ALA A 142 10.87 2.16 -13.54
CA ALA A 142 11.84 1.07 -13.56
C ALA A 142 11.31 -0.09 -14.42
N SER A 143 12.25 -0.87 -14.98
CA SER A 143 11.91 -2.05 -15.76
C SER A 143 12.28 -3.33 -15.03
N VAL A 144 11.39 -4.32 -15.08
CA VAL A 144 11.63 -5.71 -14.65
C VAL A 144 12.86 -6.30 -15.34
N ASP A 145 13.22 -5.81 -16.53
CA ASP A 145 14.41 -6.26 -17.26
C ASP A 145 15.74 -5.81 -16.65
N THR A 146 15.73 -4.70 -15.91
CA THR A 146 16.95 -4.05 -15.40
C THR A 146 17.04 -4.04 -13.87
N ASP A 147 15.94 -4.36 -13.18
CA ASP A 147 15.91 -4.41 -11.73
C ASP A 147 16.60 -5.68 -11.18
N GLY A 148 17.42 -5.50 -10.14
CA GLY A 148 18.21 -6.58 -9.56
C GLY A 148 17.37 -7.69 -8.90
N PHE A 149 16.29 -7.32 -8.20
CA PHE A 149 15.39 -8.29 -7.58
C PHE A 149 14.52 -8.99 -8.62
N ALA A 150 14.03 -8.25 -9.61
CA ALA A 150 13.32 -8.82 -10.75
C ALA A 150 14.16 -9.86 -11.50
N LYS A 151 15.45 -9.54 -11.74
CA LYS A 151 16.38 -10.49 -12.36
C LYS A 151 16.51 -11.77 -11.54
N ALA A 152 16.63 -11.68 -10.22
CA ALA A 152 16.70 -12.85 -9.35
C ALA A 152 15.43 -13.72 -9.45
N LEU A 153 14.25 -13.11 -9.52
CA LEU A 153 12.98 -13.83 -9.71
C LEU A 153 12.92 -14.56 -11.07
N LEU A 154 13.35 -13.89 -12.14
CA LEU A 154 13.40 -14.47 -13.49
C LEU A 154 14.39 -15.64 -13.54
N ASP A 155 15.58 -15.47 -12.97
CA ASP A 155 16.61 -16.52 -12.88
C ASP A 155 16.13 -17.71 -12.02
N ALA A 156 15.23 -17.47 -11.05
CA ALA A 156 14.58 -18.49 -10.23
C ALA A 156 13.32 -19.13 -10.87
N GLY A 157 12.98 -18.76 -12.11
CA GLY A 157 11.93 -19.41 -12.90
C GLY A 157 10.56 -18.74 -12.88
N LEU A 158 10.42 -17.55 -12.27
CA LEU A 158 9.20 -16.77 -12.45
C LEU A 158 9.17 -16.15 -13.86
N SER A 159 7.97 -16.05 -14.43
CA SER A 159 7.80 -15.35 -15.70
C SER A 159 7.55 -13.85 -15.48
N LYS A 160 7.90 -13.01 -16.47
CA LYS A 160 7.52 -11.59 -16.45
C LYS A 160 6.01 -11.38 -16.30
N LYS A 161 5.22 -12.27 -16.92
CA LYS A 161 3.76 -12.26 -16.82
C LYS A 161 3.33 -12.45 -15.36
N THR A 162 3.87 -13.46 -14.68
CA THR A 162 3.60 -13.73 -13.27
C THR A 162 3.99 -12.55 -12.38
N ILE A 163 5.18 -11.98 -12.58
CA ILE A 163 5.64 -10.80 -11.84
C ILE A 163 4.66 -9.62 -12.02
N ALA A 164 4.23 -9.35 -13.25
CA ALA A 164 3.28 -8.28 -13.54
C ALA A 164 1.90 -8.55 -12.92
N GLU A 165 1.37 -9.76 -13.06
CA GLU A 165 0.07 -10.14 -12.47
C GLU A 165 0.10 -10.10 -10.94
N TRP A 166 1.23 -10.41 -10.32
CA TRP A 166 1.38 -10.39 -8.87
C TRP A 166 1.67 -9.01 -8.31
N SER A 167 2.17 -8.07 -9.12
CA SER A 167 2.42 -6.68 -8.73
C SER A 167 1.15 -5.86 -8.39
N VAL A 168 -0.04 -6.43 -8.64
CA VAL A 168 -1.34 -5.84 -8.29
C VAL A 168 -2.04 -6.57 -7.14
N ASP A 169 -1.27 -7.33 -6.36
CA ASP A 169 -1.71 -8.07 -5.18
C ASP A 169 -2.92 -9.03 -5.41
N PRO A 170 -2.81 -10.00 -6.34
CA PRO A 170 -3.86 -10.97 -6.56
C PRO A 170 -3.96 -11.94 -5.39
N ARG A 171 -5.12 -12.62 -5.29
CA ARG A 171 -5.28 -13.75 -4.37
C ARG A 171 -4.80 -15.04 -5.02
N VAL A 172 -3.69 -15.59 -4.55
CA VAL A 172 -3.07 -16.84 -5.04
C VAL A 172 -3.21 -17.98 -4.04
N THR A 173 -3.00 -19.21 -4.49
CA THR A 173 -2.94 -20.38 -3.59
C THR A 173 -1.74 -20.22 -2.67
N GLN A 174 -1.98 -20.21 -1.37
CA GLN A 174 -0.99 -20.14 -0.31
C GLN A 174 -0.61 -21.57 0.13
N PRO A 175 0.51 -21.74 0.86
CA PRO A 175 0.78 -23.01 1.53
C PRO A 175 -0.37 -23.36 2.47
N GLY A 176 -0.88 -24.59 2.34
CA GLY A 176 -2.12 -25.03 3.01
C GLY A 176 -3.36 -25.02 2.11
N GLY A 177 -3.28 -24.41 0.92
CA GLY A 177 -4.30 -24.52 -0.14
C GLY A 177 -5.33 -23.39 -0.19
N ASP A 178 -5.40 -22.55 0.84
CA ASP A 178 -6.30 -21.40 0.86
C ASP A 178 -5.81 -20.28 -0.08
N LYS A 179 -6.75 -19.45 -0.56
CA LYS A 179 -6.41 -18.27 -1.37
C LYS A 179 -6.11 -17.07 -0.47
N GLY A 180 -4.96 -16.42 -0.66
CA GLY A 180 -4.52 -15.23 0.11
C GLY A 180 -3.78 -14.23 -0.76
N SER A 181 -3.66 -12.98 -0.27
CA SER A 181 -2.91 -11.90 -0.92
C SER A 181 -1.43 -12.30 -1.10
N VAL A 182 -0.82 -11.86 -2.20
CA VAL A 182 0.62 -12.05 -2.42
C VAL A 182 1.40 -11.11 -1.51
N PHE A 183 0.98 -9.85 -1.38
CA PHE A 183 1.68 -8.86 -0.56
C PHE A 183 1.63 -9.20 0.93
N ASP A 184 0.46 -9.58 1.45
CA ASP A 184 0.31 -10.01 2.85
C ASP A 184 1.22 -11.21 3.18
N ALA A 185 1.50 -12.08 2.20
CA ALA A 185 2.35 -13.25 2.39
C ALA A 185 3.86 -12.95 2.39
N LEU A 186 4.25 -11.71 2.03
CA LEU A 186 5.64 -11.28 1.85
C LEU A 186 6.04 -10.14 2.80
N GLU A 187 5.08 -9.61 3.57
CA GLU A 187 5.27 -8.49 4.47
C GLU A 187 6.44 -8.74 5.44
N ASP A 188 7.30 -7.73 5.61
CA ASP A 188 8.47 -7.72 6.51
C ASP A 188 9.59 -8.72 6.17
N MET A 189 9.46 -9.52 5.10
CA MET A 189 10.49 -10.47 4.69
C MET A 189 11.74 -9.79 4.12
N ASP A 190 12.91 -10.31 4.47
CA ASP A 190 14.17 -9.95 3.83
C ASP A 190 14.26 -10.52 2.40
N VAL A 191 15.19 -10.00 1.61
CA VAL A 191 15.32 -10.28 0.15
C VAL A 191 15.37 -11.78 -0.16
N GLU A 192 16.17 -12.55 0.55
CA GLU A 192 16.33 -13.99 0.30
C GLU A 192 15.07 -14.79 0.66
N GLU A 193 14.44 -14.47 1.78
CA GLU A 193 13.19 -15.10 2.22
C GLU A 193 12.03 -14.76 1.28
N CYS A 194 11.90 -13.48 0.89
CA CYS A 194 10.90 -13.01 -0.05
C CYS A 194 11.03 -13.72 -1.42
N LEU A 195 12.26 -13.86 -1.93
CA LEU A 195 12.53 -14.61 -3.16
C LEU A 195 12.13 -16.09 -3.02
N ALA A 196 12.55 -16.75 -1.95
CA ALA A 196 12.21 -18.15 -1.71
C ALA A 196 10.69 -18.36 -1.61
N LYS A 197 9.99 -17.43 -0.95
CA LYS A 197 8.54 -17.46 -0.82
C LYS A 197 7.82 -17.30 -2.16
N LEU A 198 8.27 -16.37 -3.00
CA LEU A 198 7.72 -16.18 -4.35
C LEU A 198 7.92 -17.41 -5.24
N VAL A 199 9.05 -18.12 -5.11
CA VAL A 199 9.30 -19.38 -5.83
C VAL A 199 8.35 -20.48 -5.34
N GLU A 200 8.14 -20.61 -4.03
CA GLU A 200 7.16 -21.56 -3.46
C GLU A 200 5.76 -21.26 -4.00
N LEU A 201 5.30 -20.01 -3.92
CA LEU A 201 4.00 -19.59 -4.42
C LEU A 201 3.88 -19.87 -5.93
N ASN A 202 4.96 -19.69 -6.70
CA ASN A 202 4.93 -19.88 -8.15
C ASN A 202 4.72 -21.36 -8.47
N GLY A 203 5.41 -22.26 -7.75
CA GLY A 203 5.20 -23.70 -7.87
C GLY A 203 3.77 -24.14 -7.54
N LEU A 204 3.14 -23.52 -6.53
CA LEU A 204 1.74 -23.81 -6.14
C LEU A 204 0.69 -23.31 -7.14
N ASN A 205 1.04 -22.37 -8.01
CA ASN A 205 0.10 -21.71 -8.92
C ASN A 205 0.43 -21.88 -10.41
N ALA A 206 1.44 -22.69 -10.75
CA ALA A 206 1.95 -22.92 -12.10
C ALA A 206 0.92 -23.51 -13.09
N ASP A 207 -0.08 -24.25 -12.58
CA ASP A 207 -1.12 -24.91 -13.39
C ASP A 207 -2.48 -24.18 -13.39
N THR A 208 -2.55 -22.98 -12.79
CA THR A 208 -3.81 -22.25 -12.58
C THR A 208 -3.95 -20.94 -13.37
N ILE A 209 -3.05 -20.67 -14.32
CA ILE A 209 -3.05 -19.46 -15.17
C ILE A 209 -3.01 -19.81 -16.65
#